data_AF-A0A535PCY3-F1
#
_entry.id   AF-A0A535PCY3-F1
#
_cell.length_a   1.000
_cell.length_b   1.000
_cell.length_c   1.000
_cell.angle_alpha   90.00
_cell.angle_beta   90.00
_cell.angle_gamma   90.00
#
_symmetry.space_group_name_H-M   'P 1'
#
loop_
_entity.id
_entity.type
_entity.pdbx_description
1 polymer ?
#
loop_
_entity_poly.entity_id
_entity_poly.type
_entity_poly.pdbx_seq_one_letter_code
_entity_poly.pdbx_strand_id
1 'polypeptide(L)'
;MRRPGGSDSGSTGRSKKGDPNVGPEVIDLRALMHRPGPGTHRTTISLDGRTIETLADLPPARGGLLFVGINPSVVSVNAGHYHQGRLGRMFWRRLIVAGIVPQGTRLDAADDALVAAGHGITDLIKRPTPRDVASDAELTAGVGPLWQKVAIWRPGAVVFVYK
;
A
#
# COMPACT_ATOMS: atom_id res chain seq x y z
N MET A 1 3.40 -58.52 -49.47
CA MET A 1 4.38 -57.53 -48.98
C MET A 1 3.77 -56.83 -47.77
N ARG A 2 4.31 -57.04 -46.56
CA ARG A 2 3.81 -56.45 -45.30
C ARG A 2 4.37 -55.05 -45.11
N ARG A 3 3.53 -54.09 -44.71
CA ARG A 3 3.91 -52.88 -43.98
C ARG A 3 2.89 -52.64 -42.86
N PRO A 4 3.29 -52.64 -41.58
CA PRO A 4 2.53 -52.02 -40.50
C PRO A 4 3.18 -50.69 -40.12
N GLY A 5 2.38 -49.74 -39.62
CA GLY A 5 2.91 -48.59 -38.90
C GLY A 5 2.04 -47.35 -39.02
N GLY A 6 1.66 -46.80 -37.87
CA GLY A 6 1.12 -45.44 -37.78
C GLY A 6 -0.05 -45.33 -36.81
N SER A 7 0.23 -45.48 -35.54
CA SER A 7 -0.68 -45.32 -34.40
C SER A 7 -1.29 -43.92 -34.30
N ASP A 8 -2.60 -43.92 -34.08
CA ASP A 8 -3.44 -42.81 -33.67
C ASP A 8 -2.98 -42.27 -32.30
N SER A 9 -2.75 -40.95 -32.19
CA SER A 9 -2.52 -40.30 -30.89
C SER A 9 -3.20 -38.93 -30.86
N GLY A 10 -4.50 -38.95 -30.55
CA GLY A 10 -5.21 -37.80 -30.04
C GLY A 10 -4.69 -37.44 -28.65
N SER A 11 -3.91 -36.36 -28.55
CA SER A 11 -3.56 -35.74 -27.27
C SER A 11 -4.62 -34.68 -26.94
N THR A 12 -5.62 -35.09 -26.18
CA THR A 12 -6.63 -34.25 -25.56
C THR A 12 -5.98 -33.31 -24.55
N GLY A 13 -6.31 -32.02 -24.65
CA GLY A 13 -5.84 -30.95 -23.77
C GLY A 13 -6.10 -31.24 -22.29
N ARG A 14 -5.03 -31.20 -21.50
CA ARG A 14 -5.10 -31.24 -20.04
C ARG A 14 -5.22 -29.81 -19.52
N SER A 15 -6.44 -29.41 -19.18
CA SER A 15 -6.72 -28.23 -18.35
C SER A 15 -5.82 -28.28 -17.11
N LYS A 16 -4.95 -27.27 -16.95
CA LYS A 16 -4.18 -27.07 -15.73
C LYS A 16 -5.16 -26.71 -14.61
N LYS A 17 -5.52 -27.72 -13.83
CA LYS A 17 -6.21 -27.61 -12.55
C LYS A 17 -5.39 -26.66 -11.68
N GLY A 18 -6.00 -25.54 -11.25
CA GLY A 18 -5.37 -24.57 -10.35
C GLY A 18 -4.86 -25.26 -9.09
N ASP A 19 -3.72 -24.79 -8.60
CA ASP A 19 -3.03 -25.33 -7.43
C ASP A 19 -3.90 -25.14 -6.17
N PRO A 20 -4.35 -26.21 -5.48
CA PRO A 20 -5.26 -26.10 -4.34
C PRO A 20 -4.58 -25.68 -3.04
N ASN A 21 -3.32 -25.24 -3.09
CA ASN A 21 -2.49 -25.02 -1.90
C ASN A 21 -2.01 -23.57 -1.75
N VAL A 22 -2.94 -22.61 -1.86
CA VAL A 22 -2.73 -21.27 -1.27
C VAL A 22 -3.29 -21.36 0.15
N GLY A 23 -2.44 -21.81 1.09
CA GLY A 23 -2.74 -21.67 2.52
C GLY A 23 -3.03 -20.20 2.86
N PRO A 24 -3.72 -19.90 3.97
CA PRO A 24 -3.97 -18.52 4.34
C PRO A 24 -2.64 -17.78 4.38
N GLU A 25 -2.54 -16.69 3.64
CA GLU A 25 -1.37 -15.83 3.62
C GLU A 25 -1.08 -15.42 5.07
N VAL A 26 0.01 -15.94 5.63
CA VAL A 26 0.35 -15.70 7.03
C VAL A 26 0.73 -14.23 7.13
N ILE A 27 -0.19 -13.43 7.68
CA ILE A 27 0.06 -12.01 7.94
C ILE A 27 1.23 -11.93 8.93
N ASP A 28 2.37 -11.43 8.47
CA ASP A 28 3.48 -11.10 9.36
C ASP A 28 3.10 -9.87 10.20
N LEU A 29 2.54 -10.14 11.39
CA LEU A 29 2.13 -9.11 12.34
C LEU A 29 3.31 -8.23 12.77
N ARG A 30 4.55 -8.75 12.80
CA ARG A 30 5.72 -7.94 13.17
C ARG A 30 6.02 -6.94 12.07
N ALA A 31 6.05 -7.38 10.82
CA ALA A 31 6.23 -6.49 9.68
C ALA A 31 5.12 -5.43 9.61
N LEU A 32 3.86 -5.83 9.83
CA LEU A 32 2.72 -4.92 9.78
C LEU A 32 2.70 -3.88 10.92
N MET A 33 3.29 -4.19 12.07
CA MET A 33 3.38 -3.27 13.21
C MET A 33 4.69 -2.48 13.23
N HIS A 34 5.63 -2.77 12.34
CA HIS A 34 6.92 -2.10 12.30
C HIS A 34 6.75 -0.62 11.93
N ARG A 35 7.25 0.27 12.78
CA ARG A 35 7.29 1.70 12.53
C ARG A 35 8.69 2.04 12.01
N PRO A 36 8.84 2.38 10.71
CA PRO A 36 10.17 2.63 10.15
C PRO A 36 10.79 3.89 10.78
N GLY A 37 12.11 3.90 10.85
CA GLY A 37 12.87 5.12 11.16
C GLY A 37 12.89 6.08 9.97
N PRO A 38 13.52 7.26 10.14
CA PRO A 38 13.64 8.24 9.06
C PRO A 38 14.34 7.68 7.82
N GLY A 39 13.85 8.04 6.63
CA GLY A 39 14.42 7.62 5.36
C GLY A 39 13.37 7.30 4.29
N THR A 40 13.82 6.66 3.20
CA THR A 40 12.90 6.27 2.12
C THR A 40 11.90 5.22 2.61
N HIS A 41 10.62 5.50 2.39
CA HIS A 41 9.52 4.58 2.65
C HIS A 41 9.14 3.77 1.42
N ARG A 42 9.99 3.74 0.40
CA ARG A 42 9.76 2.94 -0.80
C ARG A 42 9.83 1.45 -0.46
N THR A 43 8.87 0.69 -0.98
CA THR A 43 8.82 -0.78 -0.87
C THR A 43 8.29 -1.39 -2.15
N THR A 44 8.25 -2.72 -2.24
CA THR A 44 7.65 -3.44 -3.36
C THR A 44 6.53 -4.35 -2.88
N ILE A 45 5.50 -4.52 -3.71
CA ILE A 45 4.40 -5.45 -3.51
C ILE A 45 4.22 -6.34 -4.74
N SER A 46 3.67 -7.54 -4.55
CA SER A 46 3.20 -8.37 -5.66
C SER A 46 1.74 -8.05 -5.96
N LEU A 47 1.44 -7.60 -7.18
CA LEU A 47 0.09 -7.31 -7.64
C LEU A 47 -0.07 -7.86 -9.06
N ASP A 48 -1.06 -8.73 -9.26
CA ASP A 48 -1.30 -9.44 -10.53
C ASP A 48 -0.06 -10.16 -11.11
N GLY A 49 0.75 -10.76 -10.21
CA GLY A 49 1.98 -11.45 -10.58
C GLY A 49 3.14 -10.53 -10.99
N ARG A 50 3.02 -9.23 -10.77
CA ARG A 50 4.07 -8.24 -11.03
C ARG A 50 4.56 -7.61 -9.74
N THR A 51 5.87 -7.41 -9.64
CA THR A 51 6.47 -6.60 -8.58
C THR A 51 6.27 -5.13 -8.92
N ILE A 52 5.53 -4.42 -8.06
CA ILE A 52 5.25 -2.99 -8.19
C ILE A 52 5.93 -2.26 -7.04
N GLU A 53 6.66 -1.20 -7.35
CA GLU A 53 7.21 -0.29 -6.36
C GLU A 53 6.12 0.66 -5.84
N THR A 54 6.08 0.87 -4.53
CA THR A 54 5.06 1.65 -3.83
C THR A 54 5.64 2.27 -2.56
N LEU A 55 4.81 2.86 -1.72
CA LEU A 55 5.20 3.31 -0.38
C LEU A 55 4.77 2.29 0.67
N ALA A 56 5.63 2.04 1.65
CA ALA A 56 5.35 1.28 2.85
C ALA A 56 4.25 1.96 3.64
N ASP A 57 3.44 1.18 4.34
CA ASP A 57 2.55 1.73 5.35
C ASP A 57 3.36 2.23 6.54
N LEU A 58 2.92 3.36 7.12
CA LEU A 58 3.53 3.93 8.31
C LEU A 58 2.54 3.79 9.47
N PRO A 59 2.66 2.75 10.32
CA PRO A 59 1.72 2.54 11.39
C PRO A 59 1.77 3.68 12.43
N PRO A 60 0.61 4.12 12.95
CA PRO A 60 0.59 5.02 14.09
C PRO A 60 1.01 4.28 15.36
N ALA A 61 1.42 5.02 16.39
CA ALA A 61 1.34 4.48 17.74
C ALA A 61 -0.14 4.24 18.07
N ARG A 62 -0.43 3.31 18.99
CA ARG A 62 -1.80 3.12 19.49
C ARG A 62 -2.36 4.46 19.98
N GLY A 63 -3.58 4.80 19.54
CA GLY A 63 -4.22 6.08 19.87
C GLY A 63 -3.78 7.28 19.01
N GLY A 64 -2.75 7.12 18.16
CA GLY A 64 -2.35 8.15 17.19
C GLY A 64 -3.35 8.31 16.05
N LEU A 65 -3.23 9.42 15.32
CA LEU A 65 -3.99 9.65 14.08
C LEU A 65 -3.48 8.74 12.97
N LEU A 66 -4.39 8.14 12.20
CA LEU A 66 -4.09 7.45 10.95
C LEU A 66 -4.63 8.24 9.78
N PHE A 67 -3.75 8.80 8.95
CA PHE A 67 -4.13 9.43 7.68
C PHE A 67 -4.26 8.36 6.59
N VAL A 68 -5.29 8.47 5.75
CA VAL A 68 -5.56 7.50 4.67
C VAL A 68 -5.74 8.23 3.34
N GLY A 69 -4.79 8.04 2.43
CA GLY A 69 -4.90 8.44 1.03
C GLY A 69 -5.67 7.41 0.19
N ILE A 70 -5.99 7.77 -1.05
CA ILE A 70 -6.56 6.80 -2.01
C ILE A 70 -5.46 5.83 -2.43
N ASN A 71 -4.38 6.37 -2.98
CA ASN A 71 -3.24 5.62 -3.48
C ASN A 71 -1.98 6.50 -3.58
N PRO A 72 -0.78 5.90 -3.62
CA PRO A 72 0.44 6.66 -3.78
C PRO A 72 0.49 7.36 -5.15
N SER A 73 0.90 8.63 -5.15
CA SER A 73 1.26 9.31 -6.41
C SER A 73 2.64 8.84 -6.88
N VAL A 74 2.85 8.78 -8.21
CA VAL A 74 4.17 8.46 -8.80
C VAL A 74 5.28 9.39 -8.27
N VAL A 75 4.97 10.68 -8.07
CA VAL A 75 5.92 11.66 -7.52
C VAL A 75 6.34 11.28 -6.10
N SER A 76 5.40 10.80 -5.29
CA SER A 76 5.66 10.35 -3.92
C SER A 76 6.50 9.07 -3.88
N VAL A 77 6.19 8.08 -4.71
CA VAL A 77 6.97 6.85 -4.82
C VAL A 77 8.41 7.15 -5.25
N ASN A 78 8.58 8.00 -6.27
CA ASN A 78 9.90 8.43 -6.75
C ASN A 78 10.70 9.16 -5.65
N ALA A 79 10.05 9.99 -4.85
CA ALA A 79 10.69 10.66 -3.71
C ALA A 79 10.96 9.70 -2.54
N GLY A 80 10.26 8.56 -2.45
CA GLY A 80 10.28 7.69 -1.28
C GLY A 80 9.49 8.26 -0.09
N HIS A 81 8.65 9.27 -0.31
CA HIS A 81 7.93 9.99 0.75
C HIS A 81 6.48 10.30 0.35
N TYR A 82 5.59 10.27 1.33
CA TYR A 82 4.17 10.58 1.13
C TYR A 82 3.94 12.06 0.76
N HIS A 83 2.89 12.30 -0.03
CA HIS A 83 2.37 13.62 -0.39
C HIS A 83 3.40 14.63 -0.95
N GLN A 84 4.24 14.23 -1.90
CA GLN A 84 5.29 15.08 -2.50
C GLN A 84 4.84 15.86 -3.75
N GLY A 85 3.64 15.59 -4.26
CA GLY A 85 3.00 16.42 -5.30
C GLY A 85 2.62 17.81 -4.81
N ARG A 86 2.22 18.72 -5.72
CA ARG A 86 1.84 20.10 -5.39
C ARG A 86 0.71 20.17 -4.35
N LEU A 87 -0.37 19.40 -4.54
CA LEU A 87 -1.48 19.34 -3.59
C LEU A 87 -1.10 18.58 -2.32
N GLY A 88 -0.31 17.51 -2.43
CA GLY A 88 0.22 16.78 -1.28
C GLY A 88 1.04 17.66 -0.33
N ARG A 89 1.88 18.55 -0.85
CA ARG A 89 2.65 19.47 0.01
C ARG A 89 1.78 20.46 0.78
N MET A 90 0.55 20.74 0.32
CA MET A 90 -0.40 21.53 1.09
C MET A 90 -0.94 20.76 2.31
N PHE A 91 -1.11 19.44 2.20
CA PHE A 91 -1.47 18.60 3.35
C PHE A 91 -0.43 18.71 4.47
N TRP A 92 0.86 18.58 4.16
CA TRP A 92 1.92 18.75 5.16
C TRP A 92 1.94 20.13 5.81
N ARG A 93 1.77 21.20 5.01
CA ARG A 93 1.67 22.56 5.56
C ARG A 93 0.51 22.70 6.54
N ARG A 94 -0.65 22.10 6.25
CA ARG A 94 -1.81 22.12 7.15
C ARG A 94 -1.55 21.38 8.44
N LEU A 95 -0.89 20.23 8.41
CA LEU A 95 -0.53 19.49 9.62
C LEU A 95 0.47 20.25 10.50
N ILE A 96 1.42 20.96 9.89
CA ILE A 96 2.36 21.83 10.61
C ILE A 96 1.58 22.98 11.27
N VAL A 97 0.70 23.66 10.54
CA VAL A 97 -0.13 24.75 11.10
C VAL A 97 -1.03 24.26 12.24
N ALA A 98 -1.59 23.06 12.13
CA ALA A 98 -2.41 22.45 13.16
C ALA A 98 -1.62 21.93 14.38
N GLY A 99 -0.27 21.97 14.33
CA GLY A 99 0.58 21.46 15.40
C GLY A 99 0.64 19.92 15.49
N ILE A 100 0.12 19.20 14.49
CA ILE A 100 0.17 17.74 14.40
C ILE A 100 1.59 17.28 14.05
N VAL A 101 2.27 18.05 13.21
CA VAL A 101 3.68 17.90 12.89
C VAL A 101 4.43 19.13 13.43
N PRO A 102 5.65 18.99 13.99
CA PRO A 102 6.38 20.11 14.57
C PRO A 102 6.59 21.30 13.61
N GLN A 103 6.66 22.50 14.17
CA GLN A 103 7.05 23.69 13.42
C GLN A 103 8.48 23.55 12.88
N GLY A 104 8.72 24.07 11.67
CA GLY A 104 10.03 23.96 11.01
C GLY A 104 10.31 22.62 10.32
N THR A 105 9.40 21.65 10.38
CA THR A 105 9.53 20.40 9.62
C THR A 105 9.64 20.67 8.12
N ARG A 106 10.67 20.07 7.50
CA ARG A 106 10.86 20.12 6.05
C ARG A 106 9.80 19.27 5.35
N LEU A 107 9.25 19.77 4.26
CA LEU A 107 8.15 19.11 3.54
C LEU A 107 8.58 17.86 2.76
N ASP A 108 9.87 17.73 2.45
CA ASP A 108 10.42 16.62 1.65
C ASP A 108 10.49 15.29 2.41
N ALA A 109 10.47 15.33 3.74
CA ALA A 109 10.44 14.16 4.63
C ALA A 109 9.48 14.36 5.83
N ALA A 110 8.34 15.04 5.60
CA ALA A 110 7.40 15.38 6.68
C ALA A 110 6.66 14.16 7.26
N ASP A 111 6.63 13.05 6.53
CA ASP A 111 6.12 11.75 7.00
C ASP A 111 7.02 11.13 8.08
N ASP A 112 8.34 11.33 8.04
CA ASP A 112 9.23 10.93 9.14
C ASP A 112 8.86 11.64 10.45
N ALA A 113 8.58 12.94 10.36
CA ALA A 113 8.15 13.74 11.51
C ALA A 113 6.74 13.32 12.00
N LEU A 114 5.85 12.94 11.09
CA LEU A 114 4.54 12.37 11.43
C LEU A 114 4.68 11.08 12.23
N VAL A 115 5.56 10.17 11.79
CA VAL A 115 5.85 8.91 12.50
C VAL A 115 6.47 9.21 13.87
N ALA A 116 7.45 10.11 13.95
CA ALA A 116 8.06 10.52 15.21
C ALA A 116 7.03 11.11 16.20
N ALA A 117 6.02 11.84 15.71
CA ALA A 117 4.91 12.38 16.50
C ALA A 117 3.88 11.32 16.97
N GLY A 118 4.07 10.03 16.64
CA GLY A 118 3.17 8.96 17.02
C GLY A 118 1.99 8.74 16.08
N HIS A 119 1.96 9.45 14.95
CA HIS A 119 0.92 9.32 13.94
C HIS A 119 1.35 8.39 12.81
N GLY A 120 0.42 8.06 11.92
CA GLY A 120 0.63 7.13 10.84
C GLY A 120 -0.06 7.57 9.56
N ILE A 121 0.37 6.99 8.45
CA ILE A 121 -0.20 7.22 7.13
C ILE A 121 -0.17 5.93 6.30
N THR A 122 -1.25 5.69 5.56
CA THR A 122 -1.39 4.56 4.63
C THR A 122 -2.25 5.01 3.44
N ASP A 123 -2.42 4.12 2.48
CA ASP A 123 -3.35 4.29 1.37
C ASP A 123 -4.34 3.13 1.34
N LEU A 124 -5.56 3.42 0.88
CA LEU A 124 -6.60 2.42 0.64
C LEU A 124 -6.16 1.41 -0.43
N ILE A 125 -5.47 1.90 -1.47
CA ILE A 125 -4.96 1.12 -2.60
C ILE A 125 -3.45 1.34 -2.70
N LYS A 126 -2.67 0.26 -2.77
CA LYS A 126 -1.20 0.35 -2.81
C LYS A 126 -0.61 0.51 -4.22
N ARG A 127 -1.42 0.37 -5.27
CA ARG A 127 -1.00 0.58 -6.67
C ARG A 127 -0.79 2.07 -6.94
N PRO A 128 0.43 2.53 -7.30
CA PRO A 128 0.63 3.94 -7.60
C PRO A 128 0.00 4.36 -8.91
N THR A 129 -0.46 5.61 -8.99
CA THR A 129 -0.98 6.19 -10.22
C THR A 129 -0.55 7.66 -10.39
N PRO A 130 -0.54 8.20 -11.62
CA PRO A 130 -0.26 9.63 -11.85
C PRO A 130 -1.36 10.57 -11.35
N ARG A 131 -2.59 10.07 -11.22
CA ARG A 131 -3.78 10.80 -10.78
C ARG A 131 -4.62 9.90 -9.89
N ASP A 132 -5.33 10.50 -8.94
CA ASP A 132 -6.26 9.82 -8.02
C ASP A 132 -7.44 9.23 -8.81
N VAL A 133 -7.22 8.07 -9.42
CA VAL A 133 -8.18 7.35 -10.26
C VAL A 133 -8.18 5.92 -9.77
N ALA A 134 -9.29 5.54 -9.15
CA ALA A 134 -9.59 4.19 -8.72
C ALA A 134 -11.02 3.86 -9.16
N SER A 135 -11.23 2.64 -9.63
CA SER A 135 -12.58 2.12 -9.86
C SER A 135 -13.27 1.81 -8.53
N ASP A 136 -14.60 1.78 -8.52
CA ASP A 136 -15.39 1.38 -7.34
C ASP A 136 -14.98 -0.01 -6.82
N ALA A 137 -14.61 -0.91 -7.74
CA ALA A 137 -14.10 -2.24 -7.39
C ALA A 137 -12.77 -2.17 -6.63
N GLU A 138 -11.84 -1.31 -7.05
CA GLU A 138 -10.56 -1.12 -6.36
C GLU A 138 -10.74 -0.47 -4.99
N LEU A 139 -11.62 0.54 -4.90
CA LEU A 139 -11.96 1.17 -3.62
C LEU A 139 -12.56 0.14 -2.66
N THR A 140 -13.54 -0.64 -3.13
CA THR A 140 -14.19 -1.70 -2.35
C THR A 140 -13.18 -2.77 -1.91
N ALA A 141 -12.29 -3.20 -2.80
CA ALA A 141 -11.25 -4.18 -2.48
C ALA A 141 -10.26 -3.66 -1.41
N GLY A 142 -9.97 -2.36 -1.38
CA GLY A 142 -9.08 -1.75 -0.39
C GLY A 142 -9.66 -1.65 1.03
N VAL A 143 -10.99 -1.71 1.18
CA VAL A 143 -11.68 -1.58 2.48
C VAL A 143 -11.26 -2.69 3.46
N GLY A 144 -11.24 -3.95 3.01
CA GLY A 144 -10.86 -5.09 3.86
C GLY A 144 -9.45 -4.98 4.45
N PRO A 145 -8.41 -4.78 3.62
CA PRO A 145 -7.05 -4.54 4.08
C PRO A 145 -6.93 -3.33 5.02
N LEU A 146 -7.63 -2.23 4.74
CA LEU A 146 -7.63 -1.07 5.63
C LEU A 146 -8.25 -1.39 7.00
N TRP A 147 -9.37 -2.13 7.02
CA TRP A 147 -9.99 -2.57 8.28
C TRP A 147 -9.06 -3.44 9.12
N GLN A 148 -8.31 -4.35 8.50
CA GLN A 148 -7.32 -5.16 9.19
C GLN A 148 -6.24 -4.29 9.84
N LYS A 149 -5.71 -3.31 9.10
CA LYS A 149 -4.73 -2.34 9.63
C LYS A 149 -5.30 -1.56 10.82
N VAL A 150 -6.53 -1.03 10.71
CA VAL A 150 -7.18 -0.28 11.80
C VAL A 150 -7.40 -1.16 13.04
N ALA A 151 -7.84 -2.41 12.86
CA ALA A 151 -8.04 -3.35 13.97
C ALA A 151 -6.74 -3.70 14.72
N ILE A 152 -5.63 -3.77 13.99
CA ILE A 152 -4.30 -4.10 14.54
C ILE A 152 -3.64 -2.88 15.16
N TRP A 153 -3.56 -1.76 14.42
CA TRP A 153 -2.86 -0.55 14.86
C TRP A 153 -3.63 0.24 15.92
N ARG A 154 -4.97 0.13 15.95
CA ARG A 154 -5.86 0.82 16.89
C ARG A 154 -5.57 2.32 17.01
N PRO A 155 -5.68 3.07 15.91
CA PRO A 155 -5.56 4.52 15.93
C PRO A 155 -6.66 5.15 16.79
N GLY A 156 -6.41 6.36 17.31
CA GLY A 156 -7.42 7.14 18.03
C GLY A 156 -8.46 7.75 17.09
N ALA A 157 -8.06 8.04 15.86
CA ALA A 157 -8.95 8.46 14.78
C ALA A 157 -8.36 8.09 13.41
N VAL A 158 -9.24 7.87 12.44
CA VAL A 158 -8.89 7.67 11.02
C VAL A 158 -9.31 8.91 10.24
N VAL A 159 -8.39 9.49 9.48
CA VAL A 159 -8.58 10.74 8.73
C VAL A 159 -8.37 10.45 7.25
N PHE A 160 -9.45 10.39 6.48
CA PHE A 160 -9.39 10.29 5.02
C PHE A 160 -9.00 11.65 4.43
N VAL A 161 -7.96 11.68 3.59
CA VAL A 161 -7.40 12.93 3.03
C VAL A 161 -7.77 13.16 1.56
N TYR A 162 -8.83 12.51 1.12
CA TYR A 162 -9.41 12.61 -0.23
C TYR A 162 -10.92 12.85 -0.15
N LYS A 163 -11.51 13.20 -1.29
CA LYS A 163 -12.96 13.46 -1.42
C LYS A 163 -13.72 12.22 -1.80
#